data_AF-A0A938TYK9-F1
#
_entry.id   AF-A0A938TYK9-F1
#
_cell.length_a   1.000
_cell.length_b   1.000
_cell.length_c   1.000
_cell.angle_alpha   90.00
_cell.angle_beta   90.00
_cell.angle_gamma   90.00
#
_symmetry.space_group_name_H-M   'P 1'
#
loop_
_entity.id
_entity.type
_entity.pdbx_description
1 polymer ?
#
loop_
_entity_poly.entity_id
_entity_poly.type
_entity_poly.pdbx_seq_one_letter_code
_entity_poly.pdbx_strand_id
1 'polypeptide(L)'
;MAGPFDLIFLDIDKESYLPALTHCHRLLKTGGLLVADNTGFAGAADFNREIFGDSRWRTVHLFSFLPRHSPERDGISLAVKVRE
;
A
#
# COMPACT_ATOMS: atom_id res chain seq x y z
N MET A 1 1.93 -20.56 5.37
CA MET A 1 0.95 -19.86 4.51
C MET A 1 0.07 -19.05 5.45
N ALA A 2 0.34 -17.78 5.68
CA ALA A 2 -0.58 -16.93 6.44
C ALA A 2 -1.50 -16.17 5.49
N GLY A 3 -2.77 -15.96 5.84
CA GLY A 3 -3.69 -15.11 5.07
C GLY A 3 -4.36 -15.78 3.86
N PRO A 4 -5.69 -15.68 3.68
CA PRO A 4 -6.42 -16.34 2.59
C PRO A 4 -6.36 -15.57 1.26
N PHE A 5 -5.73 -14.38 1.21
CA PHE A 5 -5.77 -13.51 0.05
C PHE A 5 -4.43 -13.44 -0.69
N ASP A 6 -4.52 -13.43 -2.02
CA ASP A 6 -3.40 -13.22 -2.93
C ASP A 6 -3.14 -11.74 -3.20
N LEU A 7 -4.20 -10.93 -3.15
CA LEU A 7 -4.19 -9.51 -3.47
C LEU A 7 -5.13 -8.75 -2.53
N ILE A 8 -4.69 -7.57 -2.10
CA ILE A 8 -5.54 -6.57 -1.45
C ILE A 8 -5.39 -5.27 -2.24
N PHE A 9 -6.52 -4.67 -2.60
CA PHE A 9 -6.60 -3.31 -3.16
C PHE A 9 -7.15 -2.39 -2.06
N LEU A 10 -6.34 -1.43 -1.64
CA LEU A 10 -6.62 -0.49 -0.56
C LEU A 10 -7.00 0.87 -1.16
N ASP A 11 -8.28 1.14 -1.18
CA ASP A 11 -8.84 2.46 -1.51
C ASP A 11 -9.96 2.79 -0.51
N ILE A 12 -9.52 3.33 0.62
CA ILE A 12 -10.36 3.76 1.74
C ILE A 12 -9.95 5.18 2.15
N ASP A 13 -10.47 5.68 3.28
CA ASP A 13 -10.02 6.94 3.87
C ASP A 13 -8.51 6.89 4.14
N LYS A 14 -7.77 7.90 3.68
CA LYS A 14 -6.30 7.85 3.62
C LYS A 14 -5.67 7.80 5.02
N GLU A 15 -6.32 8.44 6.00
CA GLU A 15 -5.96 8.40 7.42
C GLU A 15 -6.05 6.97 8.01
N SER A 16 -6.87 6.11 7.40
CA SER A 16 -7.05 4.72 7.82
C SER A 16 -6.05 3.75 7.19
N TYR A 17 -5.18 4.20 6.28
CA TYR A 17 -4.22 3.32 5.60
C TYR A 17 -3.22 2.68 6.57
N LEU A 18 -2.63 3.49 7.46
CA LEU A 18 -1.65 3.00 8.43
C LEU A 18 -2.28 1.99 9.41
N PRO A 19 -3.44 2.25 10.04
CA PRO A 19 -4.16 1.24 10.81
C PRO A 19 -4.47 -0.04 10.01
N ALA A 20 -4.88 0.11 8.74
CA ALA A 20 -5.22 -1.02 7.87
C ALA A 20 -4.01 -1.88 7.47
N LEU A 21 -2.79 -1.34 7.47
CA LEU A 21 -1.58 -2.06 7.06
C LEU A 21 -1.35 -3.36 7.85
N THR A 22 -1.62 -3.34 9.17
CA THR A 22 -1.51 -4.53 10.02
C THR A 22 -2.51 -5.61 9.61
N HIS A 23 -3.74 -5.22 9.26
CA HIS A 23 -4.75 -6.15 8.76
C HIS A 23 -4.37 -6.69 7.38
N CYS A 24 -3.85 -5.85 6.50
CA CYS A 24 -3.38 -6.25 5.18
C CYS A 24 -2.25 -7.28 5.28
N HIS A 25 -1.27 -7.05 6.15
CA HIS A 25 -0.18 -7.99 6.39
C HIS A 25 -0.68 -9.35 6.89
N ARG A 26 -1.60 -9.37 7.87
CA ARG A 26 -2.18 -10.60 8.42
C ARG A 26 -2.98 -11.40 7.38
N LEU A 27 -3.70 -10.69 6.51
CA LEU A 27 -4.64 -11.27 5.55
C LEU A 27 -3.97 -11.68 4.23
N LEU A 28 -2.85 -11.07 3.87
CA LEU A 28 -2.07 -11.44 2.69
C LEU A 28 -1.17 -12.64 2.97
N LYS A 29 -1.10 -13.53 1.97
CA LYS A 29 -0.04 -14.52 1.90
C LYS A 29 1.31 -13.91 1.66
N THR A 30 2.35 -14.59 2.16
CA THR A 30 3.72 -14.32 1.72
C THR A 30 3.78 -14.51 0.19
N GLY A 31 4.30 -13.50 -0.50
CA GLY A 31 4.25 -13.36 -1.97
C GLY A 31 2.99 -12.66 -2.51
N GLY A 32 2.01 -12.36 -1.65
CA GLY A 32 0.81 -11.62 -2.01
C GLY A 32 1.07 -10.12 -2.20
N LEU A 33 0.19 -9.48 -2.96
CA LEU A 33 0.33 -8.09 -3.39
C LEU A 33 -0.66 -7.17 -2.67
N LEU A 34 -0.15 -6.14 -2.01
CA LEU A 34 -0.91 -4.98 -1.57
C LEU A 34 -0.76 -3.87 -2.62
N VAL A 35 -1.88 -3.35 -3.09
CA VAL A 35 -1.96 -2.17 -3.94
C VAL A 35 -2.72 -1.09 -3.18
N ALA A 36 -2.12 0.09 -2.98
CA ALA A 36 -2.80 1.21 -2.33
C ALA A 36 -2.94 2.38 -3.31
N ASP A 37 -4.16 2.93 -3.44
CA ASP A 37 -4.47 4.02 -4.36
C ASP A 37 -4.39 5.41 -3.70
N ASN A 38 -4.20 6.42 -4.53
CA ASN A 38 -4.00 7.84 -4.21
C ASN A 38 -3.05 8.06 -3.01
N THR A 39 -1.88 7.45 -3.05
CA THR A 39 -0.84 7.58 -2.01
C THR A 39 -0.12 8.93 -2.02
N GLY A 40 -0.49 9.85 -2.93
CA GLY A 40 0.03 11.22 -2.93
C GLY A 40 -0.66 12.13 -1.91
N PHE A 41 -1.83 11.75 -1.40
CA PHE A 41 -2.53 12.52 -0.37
C PHE A 41 -1.75 12.57 0.95
N ALA A 42 -1.80 13.71 1.64
CA ALA A 42 -1.11 13.91 2.91
C ALA A 42 -1.51 12.88 3.99
N GLY A 43 -2.78 12.44 4.01
CA GLY A 43 -3.26 11.40 4.93
C GLY A 43 -2.57 10.04 4.76
N ALA A 44 -2.00 9.75 3.58
CA ALA A 44 -1.25 8.53 3.32
C ALA A 44 0.25 8.63 3.66
N ALA A 45 0.74 9.81 4.09
CA ALA A 45 2.17 10.04 4.28
C ALA A 45 2.80 9.11 5.33
N ASP A 46 2.10 8.85 6.43
CA ASP A 46 2.60 7.98 7.50
C ASP A 46 2.60 6.51 7.07
N PHE A 47 1.56 6.08 6.36
CA PHE A 47 1.51 4.77 5.71
C PHE A 47 2.68 4.57 4.75
N ASN A 48 2.96 5.54 3.87
CA ASN A 48 4.05 5.46 2.90
C ASN A 48 5.41 5.29 3.57
N ARG A 49 5.69 6.04 4.64
CA ARG A 49 6.95 5.91 5.39
C ARG A 49 7.06 4.55 6.06
N GLU A 50 5.98 4.07 6.69
CA GLU A 50 5.96 2.78 7.38
C GLU A 50 6.18 1.62 6.42
N ILE A 51 5.37 1.52 5.36
CA ILE A 51 5.44 0.40 4.42
C ILE A 51 6.72 0.38 3.58
N PHE A 52 7.37 1.53 3.39
CA PHE A 52 8.68 1.60 2.73
C PHE A 52 9.82 1.19 3.66
N GLY A 53 9.73 1.53 4.95
CA GLY A 53 10.74 1.21 5.96
C GLY A 53 10.64 -0.22 6.51
N ASP A 54 9.49 -0.86 6.40
CA ASP A 54 9.24 -2.19 6.94
C ASP A 54 9.77 -3.30 6.02
N SER A 55 10.80 -4.01 6.49
CA SER A 55 11.45 -5.11 5.77
C SER A 55 10.56 -6.35 5.52
N ARG A 56 9.34 -6.39 6.07
CA ARG A 56 8.30 -7.37 5.74
C ARG A 56 7.64 -7.09 4.39
N TRP A 57 7.85 -5.91 3.81
CA TRP A 57 7.36 -5.50 2.51
C TRP A 57 8.51 -5.25 1.55
N ARG A 58 8.25 -5.52 0.27
CA ARG A 58 9.03 -4.99 -0.85
C ARG A 58 8.14 -4.04 -1.62
N THR A 59 8.42 -2.75 -1.46
CA THR A 59 7.52 -1.66 -1.88
C THR A 59 8.11 -0.85 -3.02
N VAL A 60 7.25 -0.40 -3.94
CA VAL A 60 7.54 0.66 -4.90
C VAL A 60 6.39 1.66 -4.92
N HIS A 61 6.71 2.94 -4.86
CA HIS A 61 5.76 4.03 -5.05
C HIS A 61 5.87 4.53 -6.49
N LEU A 62 4.74 4.54 -7.20
CA LEU A 62 4.63 5.02 -8.56
C LEU A 62 3.85 6.33 -8.54
N PHE A 63 4.47 7.40 -9.02
CA PHE A 63 3.77 8.65 -9.26
C PHE A 63 2.95 8.52 -10.55
N SER A 64 1.68 8.89 -10.50
CA SER A 64 0.79 8.83 -11.67
C SER A 64 0.72 10.17 -12.38
N PHE A 65 1.68 10.42 -13.28
CA PHE A 65 1.68 11.60 -14.16
C PHE A 65 0.78 11.42 -15.40
N LEU A 66 -0.39 10.81 -15.23
CA LEU A 66 -1.30 10.53 -16.33
C LEU A 66 -2.07 11.79 -16.76
N PRO A 67 -2.36 12.00 -18.06
CA PRO A 67 -3.17 13.12 -18.51
C PRO A 67 -4.54 13.14 -17.83
N ARG A 68 -4.91 14.29 -17.27
CA ARG A 68 -6.17 14.53 -16.52
C ARG A 68 -6.25 13.87 -15.13
N HIS A 69 -5.12 13.40 -14.60
CA HIS A 69 -4.99 13.04 -13.18
C HIS A 69 -4.28 14.14 -12.39
N SER A 70 -4.45 14.11 -11.07
CA SER A 70 -3.72 14.99 -10.14
C SER A 70 -2.45 14.25 -9.72
N PRO A 71 -1.29 14.49 -10.37
CA PRO A 71 -0.08 13.72 -10.11
C PRO A 71 0.41 13.83 -8.65
N GLU A 72 0.09 14.92 -7.99
CA GLU A 72 0.35 15.15 -6.57
C GLU A 72 -0.50 14.28 -5.63
N ARG A 73 -1.57 13.66 -6.12
CA ARG A 73 -2.54 12.90 -5.32
C ARG A 73 -2.68 11.44 -5.75
N ASP A 74 -2.70 11.17 -7.05
CA ASP A 74 -3.05 9.87 -7.65
C ASP A 74 -1.88 8.86 -7.68
N GLY A 75 -0.93 8.95 -6.75
CA GLY A 75 0.14 7.97 -6.63
C GLY A 75 -0.39 6.57 -6.29
N ILE A 76 0.32 5.52 -6.73
CA ILE A 76 0.02 4.12 -6.40
C ILE A 76 1.21 3.53 -5.64
N SER A 77 0.94 2.84 -4.53
CA SER A 77 1.93 1.98 -3.88
C SER A 77 1.67 0.52 -4.23
N LEU A 78 2.71 -0.17 -4.72
CA LEU A 78 2.71 -1.61 -4.92
C LEU A 78 3.67 -2.24 -3.93
N ALA A 79 3.18 -3.16 -3.10
CA ALA A 79 3.98 -3.81 -2.07
C ALA A 79 3.75 -5.32 -2.02
N VAL A 80 4.82 -6.09 -2.15
CA VAL A 80 4.78 -7.55 -1.99
C VAL A 80 5.12 -7.91 -0.55
N LYS A 81 4.29 -8.73 0.12
CA LYS A 81 4.62 -9.28 1.44
C LYS A 81 5.75 -10.30 1.28
N VAL A 82 6.91 -10.07 1.89
CA VAL A 82 8.08 -10.96 1.74
C VAL A 82 8.22 -11.97 2.88
N ARG A 83 7.63 -11.70 4.05
CA ARG A 83 7.66 -12.58 5.22
C ARG A 83 6.54 -12.25 6.22
N GLU A 84 6.37 -13.13 7.20
CA GLU A 84 5.54 -12.89 8.39
C GLU A 84 6.12 -11.78 9.30
#